data_AF-A0A838KF00-F1
#
_entry.id   AF-A0A838KF00-F1
#
_cell.length_a   1.000
_cell.length_b   1.000
_cell.length_c   1.000
_cell.angle_alpha   90.00
_cell.angle_beta   90.00
_cell.angle_gamma   90.00
#
_symmetry.space_group_name_H-M   'P 1'
#
loop_
_entity.id
_entity.type
_entity.pdbx_description
1 polymer ?
#
loop_
_entity_poly.entity_id
_entity_poly.type
_entity_poly.pdbx_seq_one_letter_code
_entity_poly.pdbx_strand_id
1 'polypeptide(L)'
;MLPGPDTAMVLMTAVRSGRRAASRRWLPSFGWGFRRALMTCVLNPKVGVFFVVVLPQFIPAGAAVGPTSLALAMLHAAVAVLWYLLLGGVVAGGAGAVLARRQVRVWLDRVTAAVFLGFGLRLAADTAAR
;
A
#
# COMPACT_ATOMS: atom_id res chain seq x y z
N MET A 1 -14.95 -16.80 -48.96
CA MET A 1 -15.67 -15.62 -48.42
C MET A 1 -14.80 -15.01 -47.33
N LEU A 2 -13.97 -14.03 -47.70
CA LEU A 2 -13.10 -13.32 -46.75
C LEU A 2 -13.92 -12.26 -46.00
N PRO A 3 -13.73 -12.10 -44.68
CA PRO A 3 -14.40 -11.04 -43.92
C PRO A 3 -14.00 -9.67 -44.46
N GLY A 4 -14.99 -8.85 -44.83
CA GLY A 4 -14.79 -7.54 -45.42
C GLY A 4 -14.11 -6.53 -44.48
N PRO A 5 -13.54 -5.44 -45.04
CA PRO A 5 -12.77 -4.41 -44.32
C PRO A 5 -13.49 -3.78 -43.12
N ASP A 6 -14.81 -3.92 -43.06
CA ASP A 6 -15.66 -3.33 -42.02
C ASP A 6 -15.51 -4.02 -40.65
N THR A 7 -15.21 -5.33 -40.64
CA THR A 7 -15.02 -6.08 -39.39
C THR A 7 -13.75 -5.67 -38.64
N ALA A 8 -12.67 -5.37 -39.37
CA ALA A 8 -11.44 -4.84 -38.80
C ALA A 8 -11.65 -3.43 -38.21
N MET A 9 -12.48 -2.60 -38.85
CA MET A 9 -12.80 -1.25 -38.39
C MET A 9 -13.67 -1.28 -37.13
N VAL A 10 -14.63 -2.19 -37.03
CA VAL A 10 -15.46 -2.41 -35.84
C VAL A 10 -14.62 -2.91 -34.67
N LEU A 11 -13.69 -3.85 -34.91
CA LEU A 11 -12.77 -4.34 -33.88
C LEU A 11 -11.85 -3.21 -33.38
N MET A 12 -11.31 -2.38 -34.29
CA MET A 12 -10.45 -1.27 -33.92
C MET A 12 -11.19 -0.14 -33.18
N THR A 13 -12.45 0.14 -33.53
CA THR A 13 -13.28 1.12 -32.82
C THR A 13 -13.71 0.61 -31.44
N ALA A 14 -14.01 -0.68 -31.29
CA ALA A 14 -14.25 -1.31 -29.99
C ALA A 14 -13.00 -1.29 -29.08
N VAL A 15 -11.82 -1.57 -29.63
CA VAL A 15 -10.54 -1.49 -28.88
C VAL A 15 -10.16 -0.03 -28.55
N ARG A 16 -10.49 0.94 -29.42
CA ARG A 16 -10.29 2.37 -29.14
C ARG A 16 -11.28 2.93 -28.12
N SER A 17 -12.54 2.48 -28.12
CA SER A 17 -13.55 2.90 -27.14
C SER A 17 -13.25 2.33 -25.75
N GLY A 18 -12.84 1.06 -25.65
CA GLY A 18 -12.40 0.44 -24.40
C GLY A 18 -11.20 1.14 -23.74
N ARG A 19 -10.24 1.61 -24.55
CA ARG A 19 -9.10 2.43 -24.06
C ARG A 19 -9.50 3.83 -23.59
N ARG A 20 -10.49 4.47 -24.23
CA ARG A 20 -11.01 5.78 -23.81
C ARG A 20 -11.90 5.70 -22.55
N ALA A 21 -12.62 4.58 -22.37
CA ALA A 21 -13.35 4.32 -21.13
C ALA A 21 -12.40 4.05 -19.95
N ALA A 22 -11.30 3.32 -20.18
CA ALA A 22 -10.26 3.09 -19.17
C ALA A 22 -9.55 4.39 -18.72
N SER A 23 -9.49 5.42 -19.57
CA SER A 23 -8.93 6.74 -19.20
C SER A 23 -9.88 7.63 -18.39
N ARG A 24 -11.18 7.32 -18.31
CA ARG A 24 -12.14 8.00 -17.41
C ARG A 24 -12.26 7.26 -16.08
N ARG A 25 -11.13 6.92 -15.47
CA ARG A 25 -11.13 6.40 -14.10
C ARG A 25 -11.52 7.57 -13.20
N TRP A 26 -12.76 7.59 -12.73
CA TRP A 26 -13.25 8.56 -11.75
C TRP A 26 -12.25 8.65 -10.61
N LEU A 27 -11.47 9.73 -10.56
CA LEU A 27 -10.66 10.07 -9.41
C LEU A 27 -11.65 10.58 -8.37
N PRO A 28 -11.92 9.82 -7.30
CA PRO A 28 -12.87 10.28 -6.29
C PRO A 28 -12.44 11.63 -5.74
N SER A 29 -13.40 12.46 -5.35
CA SER A 29 -13.09 13.75 -4.73
C SER A 29 -12.21 13.52 -3.50
N PHE A 30 -11.28 14.45 -3.26
CA PHE A 30 -10.34 14.35 -2.15
C PHE A 30 -11.04 14.05 -0.81
N GLY A 31 -12.18 14.71 -0.54
CA GLY A 31 -12.97 14.48 0.66
C GLY A 31 -13.55 13.06 0.77
N TRP A 32 -14.03 12.48 -0.34
CA TRP A 32 -14.50 11.08 -0.33
C TRP A 32 -13.35 10.10 -0.12
N GLY A 33 -12.21 10.34 -0.79
CA GLY A 33 -11.00 9.53 -0.66
C GLY A 33 -10.44 9.56 0.77
N PHE A 34 -10.34 10.76 1.35
CA PHE A 34 -9.90 10.96 2.72
C PHE A 34 -10.83 10.27 3.72
N ARG A 35 -12.14 10.47 3.60
CA ARG A 35 -13.12 9.82 4.50
C ARG A 35 -13.03 8.31 4.40
N ARG A 36 -12.90 7.76 3.20
CA ARG A 36 -12.75 6.31 3.00
C ARG A 36 -11.45 5.78 3.61
N ALA A 37 -10.34 6.50 3.44
CA ALA A 37 -9.07 6.15 4.05
C ALA A 37 -9.14 6.19 5.59
N LEU A 38 -9.70 7.27 6.15
CA LEU A 38 -9.90 7.44 7.59
C LEU A 38 -10.74 6.31 8.18
N MET A 39 -11.90 6.03 7.57
CA MET A 39 -12.77 4.95 8.03
C MET A 39 -12.07 3.59 7.93
N THR A 40 -11.31 3.34 6.85
CA THR A 40 -10.56 2.08 6.71
C THR A 40 -9.51 1.94 7.81
N CYS A 41 -8.81 3.00 8.18
CA CYS A 41 -7.83 2.98 9.28
C CYS A 41 -8.49 2.75 10.64
N VAL A 42 -9.59 3.45 10.93
CA VAL A 42 -10.32 3.33 12.21
C VAL A 42 -10.98 1.96 12.34
N LEU A 43 -11.57 1.43 11.27
CA LEU A 43 -12.21 0.11 11.27
C LEU A 43 -11.22 -1.04 11.17
N ASN A 44 -9.91 -0.79 11.06
CA ASN A 44 -8.91 -1.86 10.98
C ASN A 44 -8.56 -2.37 12.39
N PRO A 45 -9.08 -3.54 12.82
CA PRO A 45 -8.85 -4.03 14.19
C PRO A 45 -7.37 -4.32 14.46
N LYS A 46 -6.57 -4.57 13.41
CA LYS A 46 -5.13 -4.82 13.53
C LYS A 46 -4.39 -3.62 14.12
N VAL A 47 -4.80 -2.40 13.77
CA VAL A 47 -4.22 -1.17 14.32
C VAL A 47 -4.47 -1.09 15.81
N GLY A 48 -5.70 -1.36 16.26
CA GLY A 48 -6.04 -1.40 17.69
C GLY A 48 -5.22 -2.45 18.44
N VAL A 49 -5.18 -3.69 17.94
CA VAL A 49 -4.40 -4.78 18.56
C VAL A 49 -2.90 -4.45 18.60
N PHE A 50 -2.34 -3.90 17.51
CA PHE A 50 -0.96 -3.47 17.46
C PHE A 50 -0.66 -2.45 18.56
N PHE A 51 -1.48 -1.41 18.68
CA PHE A 51 -1.27 -0.38 19.69
C PHE A 51 -1.37 -0.93 21.12
N VAL A 52 -2.32 -1.83 21.41
CA VAL A 52 -2.44 -2.46 22.74
C VAL A 52 -1.21 -3.30 23.09
N VAL A 53 -0.63 -4.03 22.14
CA VAL A 53 0.54 -4.90 22.37
C VAL A 53 1.85 -4.10 22.39
N VAL A 54 1.95 -3.08 21.55
CA VAL A 54 3.22 -2.40 21.23
C VAL A 54 3.40 -1.09 21.98
N LEU A 55 2.35 -0.38 22.40
CA LEU A 55 2.50 0.87 23.15
C LEU A 55 3.08 0.70 24.56
N PRO A 56 2.62 -0.27 25.38
CA PRO A 56 3.00 -0.29 26.79
C PRO A 56 4.51 -0.35 27.02
N GLN A 57 5.25 -1.03 26.14
CA GLN A 57 6.72 -1.13 26.18
C GLN A 57 7.44 0.20 25.88
N PHE A 58 6.77 1.18 25.28
CA PHE A 58 7.35 2.51 24.98
C PHE A 58 6.90 3.59 25.97
N ILE A 59 6.05 3.25 26.94
CA ILE A 59 5.58 4.19 27.96
C ILE A 59 6.59 4.17 29.11
N PRO A 60 7.24 5.31 29.43
CA PRO A 60 8.14 5.39 30.57
C PRO A 60 7.43 5.06 31.89
N ALA A 61 8.14 4.40 32.80
CA ALA A 61 7.62 4.13 34.14
C ALA A 61 7.20 5.44 34.83
N GLY A 62 5.96 5.51 35.30
CA GLY A 62 5.39 6.70 35.95
C GLY A 62 4.71 7.72 35.03
N ALA A 63 4.71 7.51 33.70
CA ALA A 63 3.99 8.38 32.77
C ALA A 63 2.48 8.07 32.70
N ALA A 64 1.67 9.08 32.37
CA ALA A 64 0.23 8.91 32.17
C ALA A 64 -0.06 8.12 30.87
N VAL A 65 -0.52 6.87 31.03
CA VAL A 65 -0.70 5.92 29.93
C VAL A 65 -1.54 6.47 28.78
N GLY A 66 -2.69 7.10 29.06
CA GLY A 66 -3.60 7.62 28.03
C GLY A 66 -2.96 8.70 27.13
N PRO A 67 -2.51 9.84 27.70
CA PRO A 67 -1.86 10.90 26.94
C PRO A 67 -0.59 10.46 26.21
N THR A 68 0.27 9.65 26.86
CA THR A 68 1.49 9.14 26.23
C THR A 68 1.17 8.20 25.07
N SER A 69 0.15 7.34 25.21
CA SER A 69 -0.32 6.46 24.13
C SER A 69 -0.84 7.24 22.94
N LEU A 70 -1.63 8.29 23.19
CA LEU A 70 -2.14 9.16 22.14
C LEU A 70 -1.01 9.91 21.42
N ALA A 71 -0.03 10.42 22.15
CA ALA A 71 1.13 11.11 21.58
C ALA A 71 1.95 10.17 20.68
N LEU A 72 2.21 8.95 21.13
CA LEU A 72 2.91 7.92 20.33
C LEU A 72 2.12 7.51 19.09
N ALA A 73 0.79 7.36 19.21
CA ALA A 73 -0.07 7.08 18.07
C ALA A 73 -0.06 8.22 17.03
N MET A 74 -0.09 9.48 17.49
CA MET A 74 -0.01 10.65 16.61
C MET A 74 1.37 10.77 15.94
N LEU A 75 2.45 10.49 16.67
CA LEU A 75 3.81 10.43 16.11
C LEU A 75 3.90 9.37 15.02
N HIS A 76 3.37 8.17 15.27
CA HIS A 76 3.32 7.11 14.28
C HIS A 76 2.52 7.54 13.03
N ALA A 77 1.35 8.15 13.22
CA ALA A 77 0.53 8.66 12.13
C ALA A 77 1.28 9.72 11.31
N ALA A 78 2.00 10.64 11.96
CA ALA A 78 2.79 11.67 11.28
C ALA A 78 3.92 11.05 10.46
N VAL A 79 4.64 10.07 10.99
CA VAL A 79 5.69 9.33 10.27
C VAL A 79 5.10 8.61 9.06
N ALA A 80 3.95 7.95 9.23
CA ALA A 80 3.27 7.26 8.12
C ALA A 80 2.84 8.23 7.02
N VAL A 81 2.24 9.36 7.37
CA VAL A 81 1.83 10.40 6.41
C VAL A 81 3.05 10.94 5.67
N LEU A 82 4.12 11.30 6.38
CA LEU A 82 5.36 11.77 5.77
C LEU A 82 5.92 10.74 4.79
N TRP A 83 5.98 9.48 5.21
CA TRP A 83 6.44 8.37 4.37
C TRP A 83 5.62 8.22 3.09
N TYR A 84 4.29 8.25 3.18
CA TYR A 84 3.43 8.13 2.01
C TYR A 84 3.50 9.35 1.08
N LEU A 85 3.66 10.56 1.62
CA LEU A 85 3.87 11.77 0.83
C LEU A 85 5.19 11.71 0.07
N LEU A 86 6.27 11.27 0.72
CA LEU A 86 7.57 11.08 0.08
C LEU A 86 7.48 10.03 -1.02
N LEU A 87 6.87 8.87 -0.73
CA LEU A 87 6.70 7.79 -1.70
C LEU A 87 5.85 8.25 -2.90
N GLY A 88 4.74 8.94 -2.64
CA GLY A 88 3.87 9.52 -3.66
C GLY A 88 4.61 10.56 -4.52
N GLY A 89 5.41 11.43 -3.90
CA GLY A 89 6.24 12.41 -4.57
C GLY A 89 7.31 11.78 -5.47
N VAL A 90 8.00 10.74 -4.99
CA VAL A 90 8.99 9.98 -5.77
C VAL A 90 8.34 9.31 -6.98
N VAL A 91 7.18 8.68 -6.79
CA VAL A 91 6.44 8.02 -7.87
C VAL A 91 5.96 9.04 -8.91
N ALA A 92 5.39 10.16 -8.45
CA ALA A 92 4.95 11.25 -9.31
C ALA A 92 6.11 11.94 -10.06
N GLY A 93 7.29 12.00 -9.45
CA GLY A 93 8.53 12.54 -10.03
C GLY A 93 9.18 11.68 -11.12
N GLY A 94 8.50 10.64 -11.62
CA GLY A 94 8.95 9.81 -12.75
C GLY A 94 9.48 8.44 -12.37
N ALA A 95 9.73 8.17 -11.08
CA ALA A 95 10.12 6.82 -10.63
C ALA A 95 9.02 5.79 -10.89
N GLY A 96 7.75 6.21 -10.97
CA GLY A 96 6.62 5.35 -11.32
C GLY A 96 6.82 4.58 -12.63
N ALA A 97 7.45 5.19 -13.64
CA ALA A 97 7.72 4.52 -14.92
C ALA A 97 8.79 3.43 -14.81
N VAL A 98 9.77 3.61 -13.91
CA VAL A 98 10.80 2.60 -13.62
C VAL A 98 10.22 1.47 -12.79
N LEU A 99 9.44 1.78 -11.76
CA LEU A 99 8.75 0.79 -10.91
C LEU A 99 7.70 -0.01 -11.68
N ALA A 100 7.11 0.55 -12.75
CA ALA A 100 6.16 -0.16 -13.60
C ALA A 100 6.82 -1.24 -14.48
N ARG A 101 8.15 -1.22 -14.66
CA ARG A 101 8.86 -2.21 -15.48
C ARG A 101 8.73 -3.59 -14.85
N ARG A 102 8.32 -4.59 -15.65
CA ARG A 102 8.13 -5.98 -15.20
C ARG A 102 9.35 -6.52 -14.45
N GLN A 103 10.55 -6.26 -14.95
CA GLN A 103 11.79 -6.74 -14.34
C GLN A 103 12.02 -6.16 -12.94
N VAL A 104 11.72 -4.87 -12.73
CA VAL A 104 11.86 -4.21 -11.42
C VAL A 104 10.89 -4.80 -10.42
N ARG A 105 9.63 -4.99 -10.83
CA ARG A 105 8.60 -5.62 -9.97
C ARG A 105 8.97 -7.04 -9.58
N VAL A 106 9.45 -7.85 -10.53
CA VAL A 106 9.90 -9.23 -10.27
C VAL A 106 11.05 -9.26 -9.28
N TRP A 107 12.02 -8.35 -9.38
CA TRP A 107 13.12 -8.28 -8.42
C TRP A 107 12.67 -7.82 -7.03
N LEU A 108 11.79 -6.82 -6.95
CA LEU A 108 11.21 -6.39 -5.67
C LEU A 108 10.47 -7.56 -5.01
N ASP A 109 9.61 -8.25 -5.75
CA ASP A 109 8.87 -9.41 -5.25
C ASP A 109 9.81 -10.52 -4.78
N ARG A 110 10.88 -10.82 -5.53
CA ARG A 110 11.89 -11.82 -5.17
C ARG A 110 12.67 -11.47 -3.92
N VAL A 111 13.12 -10.22 -3.80
CA VAL A 111 13.85 -9.75 -2.62
C VAL A 111 12.94 -9.80 -1.40
N THR A 112 11.70 -9.32 -1.50
CA THR A 112 10.72 -9.38 -0.42
C THR A 112 10.42 -10.82 -0.01
N ALA A 113 10.22 -11.72 -0.97
CA ALA A 113 10.01 -13.14 -0.71
C ALA A 113 11.23 -13.77 -0.01
N ALA A 114 12.45 -13.47 -0.48
CA ALA A 114 13.68 -13.98 0.14
C ALA A 114 13.84 -13.50 1.59
N VAL A 115 13.56 -12.22 1.86
CA VAL A 115 13.60 -11.67 3.23
C VAL A 115 12.58 -12.35 4.13
N PHE A 116 11.33 -12.53 3.67
CA PHE A 116 10.31 -13.22 4.46
C PHE A 116 10.60 -14.69 4.68
N LEU A 117 11.11 -15.41 3.68
CA LEU A 117 11.58 -16.78 3.84
C LEU A 117 12.73 -16.84 4.86
N GLY A 118 13.68 -15.91 4.79
CA GLY A 118 14.76 -15.79 5.76
C GLY A 118 14.25 -15.59 7.19
N PHE A 119 13.30 -14.68 7.41
CA PHE A 119 12.68 -14.49 8.73
C PHE A 119 11.88 -15.72 9.19
N GLY A 120 11.15 -16.38 8.28
CA GLY A 120 10.39 -17.60 8.60
C GLY A 120 11.29 -18.76 9.01
N LEU A 121 12.39 -18.97 8.28
CA LEU A 121 13.39 -19.99 8.62
C LEU A 121 14.07 -19.70 9.95
N ARG A 122 14.43 -18.43 10.20
CA ARG A 122 15.01 -18.02 11.49
C ARG A 122 14.03 -18.24 12.64
N LEU A 123 12.77 -17.87 12.47
CA LEU A 123 11.73 -18.09 13.47
C LEU A 123 11.52 -19.59 13.74
N ALA A 124 11.51 -20.43 12.70
CA ALA A 124 11.41 -21.88 12.85
C ALA A 124 12.61 -22.47 13.60
N ALA A 125 13.83 -22.00 13.29
CA ALA A 125 15.04 -22.42 14.00
C ALA A 125 15.01 -21.99 15.47
N ASP A 126 14.64 -20.73 15.77
CA ASP A 126 14.52 -20.22 17.13
C ASP A 126 13.44 -20.96 17.94
N THR A 127 12.34 -21.38 17.28
CA THR A 127 11.26 -22.14 17.93
C THR A 127 11.64 -23.60 18.15
N ALA A 128 12.41 -24.22 17.25
CA ALA A 128 12.88 -25.61 17.39
C ALA A 128 14.02 -25.78 18.42
N ALA A 129 14.68 -24.68 18.79
CA ALA A 129 15.74 -24.64 19.80
C ALA A 129 15.24 -24.39 21.23
N ARG A 130 13.92 -24.21 21.42
CA ARG A 130 13.24 -24.06 22.71
C ARG A 130 12.51 -25.35 23.07
#